data_AF-A0ABD6LCH6-F1
#
_entry.id   AF-A0ABD6LCH6-F1
#
_cell.length_a   1.000
_cell.length_b   1.000
_cell.length_c   1.000
_cell.angle_alpha   90.00
_cell.angle_beta   90.00
_cell.angle_gamma   90.00
#
_symmetry.space_group_name_H-M   'P 1'
#
loop_
_entity.id
_entity.type
_entity.pdbx_description
1 polymer ?
#
loop_
_entity_poly.entity_id
_entity_poly.type
_entity_poly.pdbx_seq_one_letter_code
_entity_poly.pdbx_strand_id
1 'polypeptide(L)'
;MEELGKNFSDILEVNTVRTLKQVHDFAAKWIDKFRDQKINYFELVDRYMSDDCAALGFQMDCGHAFSEKYGNAASRYDELDKIIDDVTDIDLLGSAIYSRWRYFNHWAYDASTILENENRSWFILALSRLAILSGENPFVFTGQLQEIHLVSNRICYGLCPEPDEEVEQHITINSEGQVWFSAYVFGHVCNNGRHEKPRTQNFKLAKDCVDKIFSAFTAYFSEGYDEIYATDIGDWDMELMNTEGKIYKFRGSLCSDFKVNGIDLSELLRDSLNMPDLYAFDGNTKPDLVKRIEIKYHRITKIKPKVPISETIEYAVWDYTESMVIDGDSDTIEHIQNIGTGCSVTRTYKVEDGVKSLLEGLDVNTLFGHIEGNPEDVFVDPLESKDYSIQVLTQKGEKKILQGTYDKKGLPDDWAEFIDSVFEFLTFYGWGEIMNPSVYGKVRRTSRDVIYCSVIFEEGYKSYYYIADDDSIEAGDFVLVPAGADNHEVIVKVVKKEYFPEDGVPLPLDKTKHIIRKCTDDDFDSME
;
A
#
# COMPACT_ATOMS: atom_id res chain seq x y z
N MET A 1 -55.42 -44.12 -42.95
CA MET A 1 -54.41 -43.46 -43.79
C MET A 1 -54.79 -42.00 -43.86
N GLU A 2 -53.96 -41.19 -43.23
CA GLU A 2 -53.85 -39.72 -43.29
C GLU A 2 -55.03 -38.85 -42.78
N GLU A 3 -54.93 -38.57 -41.48
CA GLU A 3 -55.16 -37.25 -40.87
C GLU A 3 -54.22 -36.17 -41.45
N LEU A 4 -54.61 -34.91 -41.21
CA LEU A 4 -53.82 -33.67 -41.12
C LEU A 4 -54.09 -32.65 -42.24
N GLY A 5 -54.94 -31.69 -41.91
CA GLY A 5 -55.16 -30.52 -42.73
C GLY A 5 -56.09 -29.52 -42.07
N LYS A 6 -55.78 -29.08 -40.84
CA LYS A 6 -56.16 -27.75 -40.33
C LYS A 6 -55.57 -27.44 -38.96
N ASN A 7 -55.18 -26.17 -38.83
CA ASN A 7 -54.84 -25.40 -37.64
C ASN A 7 -53.42 -25.60 -37.11
N PHE A 8 -52.56 -24.60 -37.32
CA PHE A 8 -51.93 -23.79 -36.27
C PHE A 8 -51.12 -22.69 -36.98
N SER A 9 -51.78 -21.58 -37.34
CA SER A 9 -51.14 -20.37 -37.86
C SER A 9 -51.38 -19.16 -36.96
N ASP A 10 -51.52 -19.39 -35.66
CA ASP A 10 -51.58 -18.34 -34.64
C ASP A 10 -50.90 -18.87 -33.38
N ILE A 11 -49.57 -18.95 -33.40
CA ILE A 11 -48.81 -18.81 -32.16
C ILE A 11 -48.50 -17.33 -32.09
N LEU A 12 -49.28 -16.65 -31.25
CA LEU A 12 -49.00 -15.31 -30.77
C LEU A 12 -47.53 -15.24 -30.37
N GLU A 13 -46.71 -14.51 -31.13
CA GLU A 13 -45.55 -13.83 -30.56
C GLU A 13 -46.09 -12.93 -29.46
N VAL A 14 -46.10 -13.45 -28.24
CA VAL A 14 -46.20 -12.61 -27.06
C VAL A 14 -44.86 -11.88 -26.99
N ASN A 15 -44.77 -10.77 -27.73
CA ASN A 15 -43.78 -9.73 -27.48
C ASN A 15 -44.12 -9.16 -26.10
N THR A 16 -43.71 -9.89 -25.07
CA THR A 16 -43.71 -9.41 -23.69
C THR A 16 -42.72 -8.26 -23.69
N VAL A 17 -43.21 -7.03 -23.79
CA VAL A 17 -42.37 -5.84 -23.71
C VAL A 17 -41.73 -5.87 -22.32
N ARG A 18 -40.48 -6.33 -22.25
CA ARG A 18 -39.73 -6.36 -21.00
C ARG A 18 -39.56 -4.93 -20.51
N THR A 19 -39.71 -4.73 -19.21
CA THR A 19 -39.44 -3.43 -18.58
C THR A 19 -37.99 -3.36 -18.12
N LEU A 20 -37.41 -2.16 -18.09
CA LEU A 20 -36.08 -1.94 -17.51
C LEU A 20 -36.01 -2.42 -16.05
N LYS A 21 -37.12 -2.27 -15.30
CA LYS A 21 -37.23 -2.80 -13.94
C LYS A 21 -37.02 -4.32 -13.88
N GLN A 22 -37.61 -5.10 -14.80
CA GLN A 22 -37.40 -6.55 -14.82
C GLN A 22 -35.95 -6.93 -15.14
N VAL A 23 -35.28 -6.19 -16.02
CA VAL A 23 -33.85 -6.37 -16.31
C VAL A 23 -33.02 -6.04 -15.08
N HIS A 24 -33.36 -4.96 -14.38
CA HIS A 24 -32.68 -4.54 -13.16
C HIS A 24 -32.84 -5.55 -12.04
N ASP A 25 -34.06 -6.03 -11.79
CA ASP A 25 -34.37 -7.05 -10.78
C ASP A 25 -33.62 -8.36 -11.08
N PHE A 26 -33.50 -8.74 -12.35
CA PHE A 26 -32.68 -9.86 -12.79
C PHE A 26 -31.19 -9.65 -12.49
N ALA A 27 -30.64 -8.50 -12.91
CA ALA A 27 -29.23 -8.20 -12.68
C ALA A 27 -28.91 -8.20 -11.18
N ALA A 28 -29.71 -7.50 -10.37
CA ALA A 28 -29.54 -7.45 -8.91
C ALA A 28 -29.59 -8.85 -8.26
N LYS A 29 -30.56 -9.69 -8.64
CA LYS A 29 -30.69 -11.07 -8.16
C LYS A 29 -29.43 -11.90 -8.45
N TRP A 30 -28.94 -11.87 -9.69
CA TRP A 30 -27.83 -12.72 -10.09
C TRP A 30 -26.49 -12.20 -9.60
N ILE A 31 -26.30 -10.88 -9.49
CA ILE A 31 -25.07 -10.34 -8.90
C ILE A 31 -24.97 -10.74 -7.44
N ASP A 32 -26.08 -10.68 -6.68
CA ASP A 32 -26.06 -11.06 -5.27
C ASP A 32 -25.59 -12.50 -5.06
N LYS A 33 -26.05 -13.42 -5.92
CA LYS A 33 -25.57 -14.80 -6.00
C LYS A 33 -24.09 -14.90 -6.39
N PHE A 34 -23.68 -14.21 -7.45
CA PHE A 34 -22.29 -14.27 -7.92
C PHE A 34 -21.31 -13.63 -6.93
N ARG A 35 -21.74 -12.73 -6.07
CA ARG A 35 -20.89 -12.16 -5.01
C ARG A 35 -20.90 -12.99 -3.72
N ASP A 36 -21.82 -13.94 -3.53
CA ASP A 36 -21.89 -14.78 -2.32
C ASP A 36 -20.74 -15.80 -2.29
N GLN A 37 -19.69 -15.52 -1.51
CA GLN A 37 -18.48 -16.35 -1.45
C GLN A 37 -18.76 -17.80 -1.04
N LYS A 38 -19.83 -18.04 -0.27
CA LYS A 38 -20.20 -19.37 0.26
C LYS A 38 -21.14 -20.12 -0.68
N ILE A 39 -21.54 -19.51 -1.80
CA ILE A 39 -22.45 -20.12 -2.76
C ILE A 39 -21.87 -21.41 -3.35
N ASN A 40 -22.71 -22.44 -3.41
CA ASN A 40 -22.35 -23.64 -4.14
C ASN A 40 -22.51 -23.39 -5.65
N TYR A 41 -21.53 -23.80 -6.47
CA TYR A 41 -21.60 -23.61 -7.92
C TYR A 41 -22.87 -24.18 -8.55
N PHE A 42 -23.47 -25.24 -7.97
CA PHE A 42 -24.74 -25.79 -8.43
C PHE A 42 -25.87 -24.75 -8.47
N GLU A 43 -25.87 -23.77 -7.56
CA GLU A 43 -26.88 -22.71 -7.52
C GLU A 43 -26.67 -21.63 -8.59
N LEU A 44 -25.45 -21.54 -9.13
CA LEU A 44 -25.09 -20.65 -10.23
C LEU A 44 -25.34 -21.29 -11.59
N VAL A 45 -25.11 -22.60 -11.73
CA VAL A 45 -25.27 -23.32 -13.00
C VAL A 45 -26.65 -23.97 -13.17
N ASP A 46 -27.62 -23.68 -12.31
CA ASP A 46 -28.97 -24.23 -12.41
C ASP A 46 -29.81 -23.54 -13.51
N ARG A 47 -30.85 -24.23 -14.00
CA ARG A 47 -31.77 -23.82 -15.08
C ARG A 47 -32.41 -22.44 -14.87
N TYR A 48 -32.49 -21.95 -13.65
CA TYR A 48 -33.15 -20.67 -13.34
C TYR A 48 -32.55 -19.48 -14.09
N MET A 49 -31.23 -19.47 -14.32
CA MET A 49 -30.60 -18.39 -15.10
C MET A 49 -31.11 -18.39 -16.53
N SER A 50 -31.24 -19.58 -17.14
CA SER A 50 -31.78 -19.73 -18.48
C SER A 50 -33.25 -19.30 -18.55
N ASP A 51 -34.05 -19.71 -17.57
CA ASP A 51 -35.48 -19.37 -17.53
C ASP A 51 -35.66 -17.85 -17.37
N ASP A 52 -34.85 -17.20 -16.51
CA ASP A 52 -34.86 -15.75 -16.33
C ASP A 52 -34.39 -14.99 -17.60
N CYS A 53 -33.29 -15.42 -18.22
CA CYS A 53 -32.78 -14.81 -19.45
C CYS A 53 -33.79 -14.91 -20.60
N ALA A 54 -34.42 -16.08 -20.76
CA ALA A 54 -35.45 -16.30 -21.78
C ALA A 54 -36.69 -15.43 -21.54
N ALA A 55 -37.12 -15.25 -20.28
CA ALA A 55 -38.22 -14.36 -19.92
C ALA A 55 -37.94 -12.88 -20.25
N LEU A 56 -36.67 -12.48 -20.26
CA LEU A 56 -36.21 -11.14 -20.65
C LEU A 56 -35.90 -11.02 -22.15
N GLY A 57 -36.07 -12.08 -22.94
CA GLY A 57 -35.80 -12.08 -24.37
C GLY A 57 -34.32 -12.01 -24.75
N PHE A 58 -33.40 -12.22 -23.81
CA PHE A 58 -31.98 -12.32 -24.12
C PHE A 58 -31.70 -13.53 -24.97
N GLN A 59 -30.85 -13.36 -25.99
CA GLN A 59 -30.58 -14.41 -26.96
C GLN A 59 -29.39 -15.24 -26.50
N MET A 60 -29.54 -16.56 -26.56
CA MET A 60 -28.38 -17.44 -26.52
C MET A 60 -27.80 -17.48 -27.93
N ASP A 61 -26.80 -16.66 -28.19
CA ASP A 61 -26.12 -16.53 -29.49
C ASP A 61 -24.69 -17.09 -29.47
N CYS A 62 -24.37 -17.89 -28.44
CA CYS A 62 -23.03 -18.39 -28.15
C CYS A 62 -21.99 -17.27 -27.94
N GLY A 63 -22.42 -16.04 -27.68
CA GLY A 63 -21.57 -14.87 -27.49
C GLY A 63 -21.06 -14.27 -28.79
N HIS A 64 -21.61 -14.67 -29.95
CA HIS A 64 -21.14 -14.22 -31.26
C HIS A 64 -21.25 -12.71 -31.44
N ALA A 65 -22.41 -12.11 -31.15
CA ALA A 65 -22.62 -10.69 -31.37
C ALA A 65 -21.72 -9.83 -30.45
N PHE A 66 -21.55 -10.26 -29.19
CA PHE A 66 -20.67 -9.55 -28.25
C PHE A 66 -19.20 -9.69 -28.65
N SER A 67 -18.77 -10.89 -29.06
CA SER A 67 -17.39 -11.15 -29.51
C SER A 67 -17.06 -10.43 -30.82
N GLU A 68 -18.01 -10.28 -31.74
CA GLU A 68 -17.81 -9.53 -32.98
C GLU A 68 -17.52 -8.05 -32.70
N LYS A 69 -18.16 -7.48 -31.67
CA LYS A 69 -18.01 -6.07 -31.31
C LYS A 69 -16.83 -5.80 -30.37
N TYR A 70 -16.61 -6.64 -29.37
CA TYR A 70 -15.65 -6.41 -28.28
C TYR A 70 -14.57 -7.50 -28.17
N GLY A 71 -14.51 -8.44 -29.11
CA GLY A 71 -13.46 -9.44 -29.18
C GLY A 71 -13.39 -10.33 -27.94
N ASN A 72 -12.20 -10.40 -27.34
CA ASN A 72 -11.91 -11.26 -26.19
C ASN A 72 -12.64 -10.85 -24.91
N ALA A 73 -13.23 -9.64 -24.84
CA ALA A 73 -14.05 -9.22 -23.71
C ALA A 73 -15.27 -10.13 -23.45
N ALA A 74 -15.68 -10.95 -24.43
CA ALA A 74 -16.74 -11.94 -24.24
C ALA A 74 -16.37 -13.04 -23.21
N SER A 75 -15.08 -13.37 -23.10
CA SER A 75 -14.59 -14.49 -22.28
C SER A 75 -13.51 -14.09 -21.25
N ARG A 76 -12.90 -12.91 -21.37
CA ARG A 76 -11.82 -12.45 -20.49
C ARG A 76 -12.23 -11.26 -19.61
N TYR A 77 -11.97 -11.37 -18.31
CA TYR A 77 -12.26 -10.31 -17.33
C TYR A 77 -11.43 -9.04 -17.58
N ASP A 78 -10.12 -9.17 -17.76
CA ASP A 78 -9.20 -8.06 -17.98
C ASP A 78 -9.51 -7.26 -19.26
N GLU A 79 -10.02 -7.93 -20.30
CA GLU A 79 -10.46 -7.28 -21.53
C GLU A 79 -11.86 -6.65 -21.39
N LEU A 80 -12.76 -7.25 -20.61
CA LEU A 80 -14.08 -6.67 -20.33
C LEU A 80 -13.94 -5.40 -19.49
N ASP A 81 -13.11 -5.42 -18.45
CA ASP A 81 -12.86 -4.31 -17.53
C ASP A 81 -12.44 -3.03 -18.26
N LYS A 82 -11.55 -3.16 -19.26
CA LYS A 82 -11.11 -2.05 -20.11
C LYS A 82 -12.23 -1.36 -20.91
N ILE A 83 -13.31 -2.08 -21.21
CA ILE A 83 -14.36 -1.62 -22.16
C ILE A 83 -15.74 -1.53 -21.53
N ILE A 84 -15.91 -1.92 -20.27
CA ILE A 84 -17.23 -2.10 -19.66
C ILE A 84 -18.07 -0.81 -19.67
N ASP A 85 -17.42 0.34 -19.52
CA ASP A 85 -18.06 1.64 -19.54
C ASP A 85 -18.55 2.08 -20.92
N ASP A 86 -17.99 1.50 -21.99
CA ASP A 86 -18.43 1.69 -23.37
C ASP A 86 -19.60 0.77 -23.75
N VAL A 87 -19.88 -0.26 -22.94
CA VAL A 87 -21.02 -1.16 -23.16
C VAL A 87 -22.30 -0.46 -22.70
N THR A 88 -23.11 -0.01 -23.65
CA THR A 88 -24.41 0.66 -23.39
C THR A 88 -25.62 -0.14 -23.84
N ASP A 89 -25.42 -1.23 -24.58
CA ASP A 89 -26.49 -2.04 -25.17
C ASP A 89 -26.91 -3.16 -24.21
N ILE A 90 -28.11 -3.02 -23.64
CA ILE A 90 -28.72 -3.96 -22.67
C ILE A 90 -28.95 -5.34 -23.31
N ASP A 91 -29.41 -5.39 -24.55
CA ASP A 91 -29.70 -6.64 -25.25
C ASP A 91 -28.41 -7.42 -25.53
N LEU A 92 -27.40 -6.70 -26.03
CA LEU A 92 -26.11 -7.27 -26.34
C LEU A 92 -25.41 -7.81 -25.08
N LEU A 93 -25.39 -7.03 -24.00
CA LEU A 93 -24.77 -7.44 -22.73
C LEU A 93 -25.53 -8.58 -22.04
N GLY A 94 -26.86 -8.49 -21.97
CA GLY A 94 -27.68 -9.56 -21.39
C GLY A 94 -27.56 -10.89 -22.16
N SER A 95 -27.49 -10.82 -23.50
CA SER A 95 -27.24 -11.99 -24.35
C SER A 95 -25.83 -12.56 -24.15
N ALA A 96 -24.81 -11.70 -23.98
CA ALA A 96 -23.46 -12.14 -23.65
C ALA A 96 -23.38 -12.86 -22.31
N ILE A 97 -24.04 -12.33 -21.28
CA ILE A 97 -24.15 -12.96 -19.96
C ILE A 97 -24.83 -14.32 -20.08
N TYR A 98 -25.94 -14.41 -20.81
CA TYR A 98 -26.65 -15.67 -21.01
C TYR A 98 -25.78 -16.71 -21.74
N SER A 99 -25.12 -16.30 -22.82
CA SER A 99 -24.23 -17.15 -23.60
C SER A 99 -23.02 -17.64 -22.79
N ARG A 100 -22.38 -16.76 -22.01
CA ARG A 100 -21.25 -17.17 -21.15
C ARG A 100 -21.70 -18.08 -20.02
N TRP A 101 -22.86 -17.82 -19.40
CA TRP A 101 -23.41 -18.73 -18.41
C TRP A 101 -23.67 -20.13 -19.01
N ARG A 102 -24.21 -20.17 -20.24
CA ARG A 102 -24.50 -21.41 -20.96
C ARG A 102 -23.24 -22.24 -21.22
N TYR A 103 -22.11 -21.58 -21.47
CA TYR A 103 -20.81 -22.25 -21.58
C TYR A 103 -20.49 -23.05 -20.30
N PHE A 104 -20.57 -22.45 -19.11
CA PHE A 104 -20.30 -23.18 -17.86
C PHE A 104 -21.33 -24.25 -17.53
N ASN A 105 -22.59 -24.02 -17.88
CA ASN A 105 -23.66 -25.00 -17.66
C ASN A 105 -23.55 -26.22 -18.60
N HIS A 106 -23.02 -26.09 -19.81
CA HIS A 106 -23.15 -27.12 -20.85
C HIS A 106 -21.86 -27.56 -21.56
N TRP A 107 -20.84 -26.71 -21.62
CA TRP A 107 -19.63 -26.95 -22.41
C TRP A 107 -18.33 -26.96 -21.62
N ALA A 108 -18.30 -26.30 -20.46
CA ALA A 108 -17.14 -26.38 -19.57
C ALA A 108 -16.91 -27.83 -19.15
N TYR A 109 -15.64 -28.23 -19.13
CA TYR A 109 -15.24 -29.56 -18.67
C TYR A 109 -15.60 -29.76 -17.19
N ASP A 110 -15.43 -28.70 -16.39
CA ASP A 110 -15.86 -28.63 -15.00
C ASP A 110 -16.67 -27.34 -14.79
N ALA A 111 -17.94 -27.49 -14.44
CA ALA A 111 -18.85 -26.38 -14.19
C ALA A 111 -18.47 -25.57 -12.93
N SER A 112 -17.68 -26.15 -12.01
CA SER A 112 -17.22 -25.45 -10.80
C SER A 112 -16.27 -24.29 -11.13
N THR A 113 -15.63 -24.32 -12.31
CA THR A 113 -14.73 -23.26 -12.80
C THR A 113 -15.43 -21.91 -12.98
N ILE A 114 -16.78 -21.86 -12.96
CA ILE A 114 -17.54 -20.61 -12.92
C ILE A 114 -17.23 -19.78 -11.65
N LEU A 115 -16.76 -20.42 -10.58
CA LEU A 115 -16.36 -19.79 -9.33
C LEU A 115 -14.89 -19.33 -9.32
N GLU A 116 -14.08 -19.72 -10.32
CA GLU A 116 -12.72 -19.22 -10.44
C GLU A 116 -12.70 -17.69 -10.58
N ASN A 117 -11.69 -17.05 -9.98
CA ASN A 117 -11.63 -15.60 -9.85
C ASN A 117 -11.90 -14.86 -11.16
N GLU A 118 -11.22 -15.21 -12.26
CA GLU A 118 -11.43 -14.55 -13.56
C GLU A 118 -12.87 -14.69 -14.08
N ASN A 119 -13.49 -15.86 -13.91
CA ASN A 119 -14.83 -16.13 -14.42
C ASN A 119 -15.89 -15.44 -13.59
N ARG A 120 -15.76 -15.55 -12.27
CA ARG A 120 -16.65 -14.95 -11.29
C ARG A 120 -16.62 -13.42 -11.40
N SER A 121 -15.44 -12.83 -11.46
CA SER A 121 -15.25 -11.39 -11.63
C SER A 121 -15.85 -10.87 -12.93
N TRP A 122 -15.77 -11.64 -14.02
CA TRP A 122 -16.45 -11.26 -15.27
C TRP A 122 -17.97 -11.20 -15.11
N PHE A 123 -18.60 -12.20 -14.48
CA PHE A 123 -20.05 -12.18 -14.28
C PHE A 123 -20.50 -11.03 -13.38
N ILE A 124 -19.77 -10.80 -12.29
CA ILE A 124 -20.03 -9.67 -11.38
C ILE A 124 -19.96 -8.37 -12.18
N LEU A 125 -18.91 -8.15 -12.96
CA LEU A 125 -18.72 -6.93 -13.74
C LEU A 125 -19.82 -6.74 -14.80
N ALA A 126 -20.09 -7.76 -15.60
CA ALA A 126 -21.07 -7.72 -16.67
C ALA A 126 -22.50 -7.49 -16.13
N LEU A 127 -22.90 -8.23 -15.10
CA LEU A 127 -24.20 -8.04 -14.48
C LEU A 127 -24.28 -6.68 -13.77
N SER A 128 -23.20 -6.20 -13.14
CA SER A 128 -23.18 -4.88 -12.49
C SER A 128 -23.42 -3.76 -13.50
N ARG A 129 -22.78 -3.84 -14.65
CA ARG A 129 -23.06 -2.93 -15.75
C ARG A 129 -24.50 -3.03 -16.23
N LEU A 130 -25.04 -4.24 -16.34
CA LEU A 130 -26.45 -4.44 -16.70
C LEU A 130 -27.41 -3.80 -15.68
N ALA A 131 -27.12 -3.90 -14.39
CA ALA A 131 -27.90 -3.27 -13.33
C ALA A 131 -27.90 -1.73 -13.46
N ILE A 132 -26.73 -1.13 -13.71
CA ILE A 132 -26.55 0.32 -13.92
C ILE A 132 -27.32 0.79 -15.17
N LEU A 133 -27.26 0.05 -16.27
CA LEU A 133 -27.96 0.42 -17.51
C LEU A 133 -29.49 0.33 -17.38
N SER A 134 -29.99 -0.47 -16.43
CA SER A 134 -31.42 -0.77 -16.28
C SER A 134 -32.09 -0.09 -15.07
N GLY A 135 -31.34 0.54 -14.18
CA GLY A 135 -31.89 1.17 -12.97
C GLY A 135 -30.85 1.88 -12.11
N GLU A 136 -31.14 1.99 -10.81
CA GLU A 136 -30.21 2.55 -9.82
C GLU A 136 -29.02 1.61 -9.61
N ASN A 137 -27.83 2.14 -9.35
CA ASN A 137 -26.70 1.29 -9.01
C ASN A 137 -26.95 0.60 -7.64
N PRO A 138 -27.07 -0.74 -7.57
CA PRO A 138 -27.36 -1.42 -6.31
C PRO A 138 -26.15 -1.56 -5.38
N PHE A 139 -24.95 -1.13 -5.83
CA PHE A 139 -23.68 -1.28 -5.12
C PHE A 139 -23.16 -0.02 -4.46
N VAL A 140 -23.87 1.09 -4.63
CA VAL A 140 -23.55 2.34 -3.96
C VAL A 140 -24.68 2.68 -3.00
N PHE A 141 -24.29 3.11 -1.81
CA PHE A 141 -25.24 3.60 -0.84
C PHE A 141 -25.86 4.91 -1.33
N THR A 142 -27.18 5.06 -1.18
CA THR A 142 -27.86 6.34 -1.47
C THR A 142 -28.91 6.67 -0.40
N GLY A 143 -29.09 7.98 -0.18
CA GLY A 143 -29.99 8.52 0.83
C GLY A 143 -29.28 8.85 2.14
N GLN A 144 -30.05 9.00 3.21
CA GLN A 144 -29.53 9.28 4.55
C GLN A 144 -29.42 7.97 5.35
N LEU A 145 -28.23 7.70 5.89
CA LEU A 145 -27.97 6.48 6.67
C LEU A 145 -28.77 6.47 7.97
N GLN A 146 -29.45 5.36 8.23
CA GLN A 146 -30.29 5.12 9.40
C GLN A 146 -29.72 4.04 10.32
N GLU A 147 -29.13 2.98 9.75
CA GLU A 147 -28.55 1.86 10.50
C GLU A 147 -27.38 1.23 9.75
N ILE A 148 -26.38 0.80 10.49
CA ILE A 148 -25.24 0.00 10.04
C ILE A 148 -25.35 -1.35 10.76
N HIS A 149 -25.28 -2.44 10.02
CA HIS A 149 -25.11 -3.78 10.56
C HIS A 149 -23.87 -4.40 9.91
N LEU A 150 -22.89 -4.82 10.69
CA LEU A 150 -21.65 -5.41 10.22
C LEU A 150 -21.42 -6.75 10.94
N VAL A 151 -21.11 -7.77 10.15
CA VAL A 151 -20.74 -9.10 10.58
C VAL A 151 -19.32 -9.36 10.08
N SER A 152 -18.42 -9.68 10.99
CA SER A 152 -17.02 -9.99 10.69
C SER A 152 -16.73 -11.42 11.15
N ASN A 153 -16.27 -12.27 10.24
CA ASN A 153 -16.02 -13.68 10.48
C ASN A 153 -14.56 -14.03 10.12
N ARG A 154 -13.78 -14.48 11.10
CA ARG A 154 -12.36 -14.85 10.93
C ARG A 154 -12.13 -16.30 10.52
N ILE A 155 -13.19 -17.12 10.39
CA ILE A 155 -13.04 -18.51 9.92
C ILE A 155 -12.54 -18.47 8.48
N CYS A 156 -11.38 -19.07 8.26
CA CYS A 156 -10.76 -19.18 6.95
C CYS A 156 -10.17 -20.57 6.73
N TYR A 157 -9.59 -20.80 5.56
CA TYR A 157 -8.85 -22.01 5.29
C TYR A 157 -7.56 -22.03 6.13
N GLY A 158 -7.43 -22.98 7.06
CA GLY A 158 -6.29 -23.01 7.98
C GLY A 158 -6.43 -24.06 9.07
N LEU A 159 -5.70 -23.85 10.18
CA LEU A 159 -5.88 -24.65 11.38
C LEU A 159 -7.30 -24.48 11.91
N CYS A 160 -7.91 -25.58 12.35
CA CYS A 160 -9.22 -25.52 13.00
C CYS A 160 -9.12 -24.65 14.26
N PRO A 161 -9.95 -23.60 14.40
CA PRO A 161 -9.99 -22.80 15.62
C PRO A 161 -10.29 -23.65 16.85
N GLU A 162 -9.80 -23.20 18.01
CA GLU A 162 -10.13 -23.86 19.27
C GLU A 162 -11.60 -23.60 19.63
N PRO A 163 -12.29 -24.50 20.37
CA PRO A 163 -13.71 -24.37 20.67
C PRO A 163 -14.12 -23.07 21.37
N ASP A 164 -13.23 -22.48 22.15
CA ASP A 164 -13.42 -21.23 22.89
C ASP A 164 -12.85 -20.00 22.16
N GLU A 165 -12.28 -20.17 20.96
CA GLU A 165 -11.75 -19.08 20.16
C GLU A 165 -12.88 -18.25 19.54
N GLU A 166 -12.80 -16.92 19.67
CA GLU A 166 -13.77 -15.98 19.10
C GLU A 166 -13.59 -15.89 17.57
N VAL A 167 -14.60 -16.32 16.82
CA VAL A 167 -14.50 -16.45 15.36
C VAL A 167 -15.38 -15.47 14.60
N GLU A 168 -16.44 -14.96 15.22
CA GLU A 168 -17.38 -14.06 14.53
C GLU A 168 -17.89 -12.96 15.48
N GLN A 169 -18.05 -11.76 14.94
CA GLN A 169 -18.54 -10.58 15.66
C GLN A 169 -19.65 -9.91 14.85
N HIS A 170 -20.74 -9.54 15.51
CA HIS A 170 -21.86 -8.79 14.95
C HIS A 170 -21.94 -7.44 15.66
N ILE A 171 -22.00 -6.36 14.90
CA ILE A 171 -22.25 -5.02 15.42
C ILE A 171 -23.38 -4.34 14.65
N THR A 172 -24.31 -3.74 15.38
CA THR A 172 -25.35 -2.89 14.81
C THR A 172 -25.30 -1.52 15.46
N ILE A 173 -25.31 -0.45 14.67
CA ILE A 173 -25.33 0.94 15.12
C ILE A 173 -26.47 1.66 14.41
N ASN A 174 -27.40 2.23 15.17
CA ASN A 174 -28.49 3.02 14.59
C ASN A 174 -28.27 4.54 14.74
N SER A 175 -29.04 5.32 13.98
CA SER A 175 -28.97 6.78 13.92
C SER A 175 -29.29 7.50 15.25
N GLU A 176 -29.94 6.81 16.20
CA GLU A 176 -30.19 7.30 17.56
C GLU A 176 -29.01 7.09 18.52
N GLY A 177 -27.97 6.38 18.05
CA GLY A 177 -26.74 6.04 18.76
C GLY A 177 -26.80 4.73 19.53
N GLN A 178 -27.81 3.90 19.33
CA GLN A 178 -27.90 2.62 20.02
C GLN A 178 -26.99 1.62 19.30
N VAL A 179 -26.16 0.96 20.10
CA VAL A 179 -25.20 -0.05 19.64
C VAL A 179 -25.58 -1.39 20.24
N TRP A 180 -25.63 -2.42 19.40
CA TRP A 180 -25.75 -3.82 19.79
C TRP A 180 -24.54 -4.58 19.28
N PHE A 181 -23.81 -5.20 20.18
CA PHE A 181 -22.64 -6.00 19.86
C PHE A 181 -22.81 -7.44 20.37
N SER A 182 -22.43 -8.42 19.57
CA SER A 182 -22.36 -9.83 19.96
C SER A 182 -21.13 -10.49 19.35
N ALA A 183 -20.39 -11.24 20.15
CA ALA A 183 -19.30 -12.08 19.70
C ALA A 183 -19.63 -13.56 19.89
N TYR A 184 -19.08 -14.38 19.00
CA TYR A 184 -19.37 -15.79 18.84
C TYR A 184 -18.08 -16.59 18.82
N VAL A 185 -18.07 -17.71 19.53
CA VAL A 185 -16.94 -18.65 19.51
C VAL A 185 -17.19 -19.80 18.54
N PHE A 186 -16.11 -20.47 18.13
CA PHE A 186 -16.18 -21.63 17.23
C PHE A 186 -17.11 -22.72 17.78
N GLY A 187 -17.04 -22.98 19.08
CA GLY A 187 -17.84 -23.95 19.82
C GLY A 187 -17.34 -25.38 19.71
N HIS A 188 -17.82 -26.26 20.59
CA HIS A 188 -17.58 -27.70 20.45
C HIS A 188 -18.50 -28.27 19.37
N VAL A 189 -17.93 -29.07 18.45
CA VAL A 189 -18.63 -29.81 17.35
C VAL A 189 -19.87 -30.58 17.83
N CYS A 190 -19.97 -30.85 19.13
CA CYS A 190 -21.02 -31.60 19.81
C CYS A 190 -22.40 -30.90 19.94
N ASN A 191 -22.52 -29.59 19.68
CA ASN A 191 -23.74 -28.81 19.96
C ASN A 191 -24.53 -28.33 18.72
N ASN A 192 -24.74 -29.22 17.73
CA ASN A 192 -25.63 -28.97 16.57
C ASN A 192 -25.36 -27.66 15.80
N GLY A 193 -24.11 -27.21 15.73
CA GLY A 193 -23.72 -26.03 14.93
C GLY A 193 -24.27 -24.69 15.44
N ARG A 194 -24.65 -24.59 16.72
CA ARG A 194 -24.97 -23.28 17.33
C ARG A 194 -23.71 -22.71 17.96
N HIS A 195 -23.17 -21.67 17.34
CA HIS A 195 -22.14 -20.83 17.96
C HIS A 195 -22.64 -20.31 19.32
N GLU A 196 -21.82 -20.49 20.36
CA GLU A 196 -22.11 -19.92 21.66
C GLU A 196 -21.81 -18.42 21.62
N LYS A 197 -22.65 -17.62 22.30
CA LYS A 197 -22.54 -16.15 22.37
C LYS A 197 -21.93 -15.74 23.73
N PRO A 198 -20.61 -15.86 23.94
CA PRO A 198 -20.02 -15.60 25.26
C PRO A 198 -20.03 -14.11 25.63
N ARG A 199 -20.08 -13.22 24.65
CA ARG A 199 -19.95 -11.77 24.89
C ARG A 199 -21.01 -11.01 24.11
N THR A 200 -21.75 -10.17 24.82
CA THR A 200 -22.75 -9.26 24.27
C THR A 200 -22.66 -7.95 25.02
N GLN A 201 -22.76 -6.83 24.30
CA GLN A 201 -22.72 -5.50 24.88
C GLN A 201 -23.70 -4.59 24.16
N ASN A 202 -24.52 -3.89 24.92
CA ASN A 202 -25.43 -2.89 24.39
C ASN A 202 -25.17 -1.56 25.09
N PHE A 203 -25.00 -0.49 24.33
CA PHE A 203 -24.70 0.83 24.87
C PHE A 203 -25.17 1.92 23.92
N LYS A 204 -25.02 3.17 24.36
CA LYS A 204 -25.43 4.35 23.60
C LYS A 204 -24.24 5.27 23.36
N LEU A 205 -24.01 5.61 22.10
CA LEU A 205 -23.03 6.58 21.67
C LEU A 205 -23.57 8.02 21.78
N ALA A 206 -22.66 8.96 21.97
CA ALA A 206 -22.96 10.37 21.85
C ALA A 206 -23.24 10.73 20.37
N LYS A 207 -24.10 11.73 20.13
CA LYS A 207 -24.63 12.01 18.80
C LYS A 207 -23.55 12.44 17.79
N ASP A 208 -22.58 13.22 18.26
CA ASP A 208 -21.39 13.62 17.51
C ASP A 208 -20.55 12.41 17.04
N CYS A 209 -20.39 11.40 17.89
CA CYS A 209 -19.70 10.16 17.56
C CYS A 209 -20.44 9.37 16.46
N VAL A 210 -21.78 9.26 16.58
CA VAL A 210 -22.63 8.61 15.57
C VAL A 210 -22.54 9.35 14.24
N ASP A 211 -22.64 10.67 14.25
CA ASP A 211 -22.61 11.48 13.04
C ASP A 211 -21.25 11.37 12.33
N LYS A 212 -20.15 11.25 13.09
CA LYS A 212 -18.81 10.97 12.55
C LYS A 212 -18.74 9.62 11.83
N ILE A 213 -19.19 8.54 12.48
CA ILE A 213 -19.23 7.19 11.87
C ILE A 213 -20.10 7.21 10.61
N PHE A 214 -21.33 7.72 10.73
CA PHE A 214 -22.31 7.70 9.64
C PHE A 214 -21.85 8.51 8.45
N SER A 215 -21.21 9.66 8.68
CA SER A 215 -20.65 10.48 7.60
C SER A 215 -19.51 9.76 6.88
N ALA A 216 -18.62 9.09 7.62
CA ALA A 216 -17.50 8.35 7.01
C ALA A 216 -18.00 7.16 6.17
N PHE A 217 -18.94 6.38 6.70
CA PHE A 217 -19.53 5.24 5.98
C PHE A 217 -20.32 5.71 4.75
N THR A 218 -21.12 6.77 4.90
CA THR A 218 -21.87 7.33 3.77
C THR A 218 -20.90 7.82 2.69
N ALA A 219 -19.85 8.56 3.06
CA ALA A 219 -18.86 9.06 2.11
C ALA A 219 -18.18 7.93 1.34
N TYR A 220 -17.69 6.90 2.05
CA TYR A 220 -16.98 5.79 1.42
C TYR A 220 -17.88 4.95 0.51
N PHE A 221 -19.03 4.51 1.01
CA PHE A 221 -19.88 3.55 0.29
C PHE A 221 -20.80 4.19 -0.75
N SER A 222 -20.79 5.52 -0.90
CA SER A 222 -21.54 6.22 -1.98
C SER A 222 -20.79 6.27 -3.31
N GLU A 223 -19.46 6.06 -3.32
CA GLU A 223 -18.63 6.15 -4.54
C GLU A 223 -18.38 4.77 -5.19
N GLY A 224 -18.85 3.70 -4.56
CA GLY A 224 -18.47 2.32 -4.88
C GLY A 224 -17.19 1.93 -4.13
N TYR A 225 -16.96 0.63 -3.94
CA TYR A 225 -15.74 0.15 -3.30
C TYR A 225 -15.22 -1.08 -4.04
N ASP A 226 -13.90 -1.23 -4.03
CA ASP A 226 -13.25 -2.41 -4.58
C ASP A 226 -13.42 -3.59 -3.63
N GLU A 227 -14.10 -4.62 -4.12
CA GLU A 227 -14.29 -5.84 -3.37
C GLU A 227 -13.06 -6.75 -3.52
N ILE A 228 -12.28 -6.84 -2.45
CA ILE A 228 -11.14 -7.76 -2.38
C ILE A 228 -11.65 -9.16 -2.07
N TYR A 229 -11.35 -10.11 -2.97
CA TYR A 229 -11.61 -11.54 -2.80
C TYR A 229 -10.32 -12.27 -2.45
N ALA A 230 -10.08 -12.52 -1.17
CA ALA A 230 -9.01 -13.37 -0.67
C ALA A 230 -9.60 -14.69 -0.12
N THR A 231 -9.00 -15.82 -0.49
CA THR A 231 -9.54 -17.16 -0.20
C THR A 231 -9.01 -17.78 1.10
N ASP A 232 -7.93 -17.22 1.64
CA ASP A 232 -7.16 -17.72 2.79
C ASP A 232 -7.32 -16.85 4.05
N ILE A 233 -8.22 -15.85 4.00
CA ILE A 233 -8.58 -14.99 5.13
C ILE A 233 -10.10 -15.00 5.34
N GLY A 234 -10.55 -14.60 6.53
CA GLY A 234 -11.97 -14.49 6.83
C GLY A 234 -12.66 -13.37 6.05
N ASP A 235 -13.98 -13.32 6.18
CA ASP A 235 -14.88 -12.42 5.46
C ASP A 235 -15.62 -11.44 6.38
N TRP A 236 -16.19 -10.40 5.78
CA TRP A 236 -17.15 -9.53 6.43
C TRP A 236 -18.35 -9.27 5.50
N ASP A 237 -19.52 -9.16 6.09
CA ASP A 237 -20.78 -8.78 5.46
C ASP A 237 -21.35 -7.57 6.18
N MET A 238 -21.83 -6.59 5.42
CA MET A 238 -22.38 -5.36 5.95
C MET A 238 -23.69 -4.98 5.26
N GLU A 239 -24.67 -4.58 6.05
CA GLU A 239 -25.92 -4.00 5.62
C GLU A 239 -26.02 -2.54 6.08
N LEU A 240 -26.25 -1.63 5.12
CA LEU A 240 -26.56 -0.23 5.39
C LEU A 240 -28.03 0.01 5.09
N MET A 241 -28.80 0.48 6.07
CA MET A 241 -30.19 0.87 5.88
C MET A 241 -30.31 2.38 5.81
N ASN A 242 -30.98 2.89 4.78
CA ASN A 242 -31.30 4.32 4.70
C ASN A 242 -32.64 4.65 5.38
N THR A 243 -32.95 5.94 5.54
CA THR A 243 -34.20 6.42 6.16
C THR A 243 -35.49 6.06 5.42
N GLU A 244 -35.38 5.58 4.18
CA GLU A 244 -36.50 5.07 3.38
C GLU A 244 -36.73 3.55 3.61
N GLY A 245 -35.90 2.90 4.43
CA GLY A 245 -35.95 1.48 4.72
C GLY A 245 -35.31 0.61 3.63
N LYS A 246 -34.59 1.20 2.67
CA LYS A 246 -33.84 0.44 1.64
C LYS A 246 -32.53 -0.05 2.24
N ILE A 247 -32.25 -1.34 2.05
CA ILE A 247 -31.04 -2.03 2.54
C ILE A 247 -30.06 -2.17 1.39
N TYR A 248 -28.81 -1.78 1.64
CA TYR A 248 -27.67 -1.92 0.74
C TYR A 248 -26.69 -2.91 1.35
N LYS A 249 -26.23 -3.88 0.54
CA LYS A 249 -25.35 -4.96 1.00
C LYS A 249 -23.95 -4.80 0.43
N PHE A 250 -22.99 -4.86 1.34
CA PHE A 250 -21.56 -4.79 1.07
C PHE A 250 -20.90 -6.01 1.71
N ARG A 251 -19.81 -6.49 1.13
CA ARG A 251 -19.08 -7.66 1.62
C ARG A 251 -17.61 -7.60 1.20
N GLY A 252 -16.74 -8.37 1.83
CA GLY A 252 -15.34 -8.45 1.42
C GLY A 252 -14.52 -9.33 2.34
N SER A 253 -13.22 -9.40 2.08
CA SER A 253 -12.27 -10.10 2.93
C SER A 253 -11.74 -9.22 4.07
N LEU A 254 -11.38 -9.82 5.21
CA LEU A 254 -10.84 -9.17 6.42
C LEU A 254 -9.40 -8.63 6.25
N CYS A 255 -9.11 -8.03 5.11
CA CYS A 255 -7.87 -7.33 4.79
C CYS A 255 -8.12 -5.92 4.24
N SER A 256 -9.34 -5.40 4.44
CA SER A 256 -9.77 -4.13 3.85
C SER A 256 -9.13 -2.94 4.57
N ASP A 257 -8.62 -1.98 3.79
CA ASP A 257 -8.00 -0.74 4.27
C ASP A 257 -8.82 0.48 3.80
N PHE A 258 -10.05 0.58 4.31
CA PHE A 258 -11.00 1.60 3.89
C PHE A 258 -10.70 2.94 4.56
N LYS A 259 -10.08 3.86 3.82
CA LYS A 259 -9.67 5.17 4.35
C LYS A 259 -10.58 6.30 3.88
N VAL A 260 -11.04 7.12 4.82
CA VAL A 260 -11.76 8.38 4.56
C VAL A 260 -10.99 9.51 5.20
N ASN A 261 -10.49 10.47 4.41
CA ASN A 261 -9.62 11.56 4.87
C ASN A 261 -8.40 11.07 5.67
N GLY A 262 -7.80 9.95 5.23
CA GLY A 262 -6.64 9.33 5.89
C GLY A 262 -6.95 8.51 7.15
N ILE A 263 -8.21 8.43 7.57
CA ILE A 263 -8.64 7.62 8.72
C ILE A 263 -9.23 6.30 8.22
N ASP A 264 -8.68 5.19 8.68
CA ASP A 264 -9.23 3.85 8.42
C ASP A 264 -10.57 3.64 9.15
N LEU A 265 -11.57 3.07 8.46
CA LEU A 265 -12.91 2.86 9.01
C LEU A 265 -12.94 1.85 10.15
N SER A 266 -12.05 0.84 10.17
CA SER A 266 -11.97 -0.13 11.27
C SER A 266 -11.42 0.54 12.53
N GLU A 267 -10.35 1.34 12.39
CA GLU A 267 -9.82 2.16 13.50
C GLU A 267 -10.84 3.19 13.98
N LEU A 268 -11.55 3.86 13.06
CA LEU A 268 -12.62 4.78 13.41
C LEU A 268 -13.68 4.10 14.29
N LEU A 269 -14.10 2.88 13.95
CA LEU A 269 -15.04 2.11 14.77
C LEU A 269 -14.44 1.77 16.13
N ARG A 270 -13.22 1.22 16.20
CA ARG A 270 -12.54 0.84 17.45
C ARG A 270 -12.45 2.01 18.43
N ASP A 271 -11.99 3.16 17.95
CA ASP A 271 -11.84 4.39 18.74
C ASP A 271 -13.20 4.91 19.22
N SER A 272 -14.17 4.97 18.31
CA SER A 272 -15.50 5.54 18.58
C SER A 272 -16.30 4.70 19.57
N LEU A 273 -16.12 3.38 19.53
CA LEU A 273 -16.82 2.41 20.38
C LEU A 273 -16.03 2.08 21.65
N ASN A 274 -14.75 2.46 21.73
CA ASN A 274 -13.79 2.02 22.73
C ASN A 274 -13.70 0.48 22.80
N MET A 275 -13.58 -0.15 21.64
CA MET A 275 -13.52 -1.61 21.44
C MET A 275 -12.27 -1.98 20.63
N PRO A 276 -11.08 -2.03 21.26
CA PRO A 276 -9.81 -2.27 20.55
C PRO A 276 -9.68 -3.68 19.94
N ASP A 277 -10.54 -4.62 20.36
CA ASP A 277 -10.61 -6.00 19.90
C ASP A 277 -11.62 -6.22 18.76
N LEU A 278 -12.32 -5.18 18.30
CA LEU A 278 -13.31 -5.26 17.23
C LEU A 278 -12.64 -5.64 15.90
N TYR A 279 -13.16 -6.68 15.23
CA TYR A 279 -12.66 -7.21 13.97
C TYR A 279 -12.92 -6.25 12.80
N ALA A 280 -14.09 -5.62 12.73
CA ALA A 280 -14.46 -4.67 11.69
C ALA A 280 -14.13 -5.19 10.26
N PHE A 281 -13.35 -4.46 9.45
CA PHE A 281 -13.08 -4.82 8.04
C PHE A 281 -11.69 -5.43 7.78
N ASP A 282 -10.79 -5.37 8.75
CA ASP A 282 -9.39 -5.85 8.67
C ASP A 282 -9.10 -7.02 9.61
N GLY A 283 -10.16 -7.53 10.25
CA GLY A 283 -10.09 -8.56 11.24
C GLY A 283 -9.23 -8.19 12.44
N ASN A 284 -8.91 -6.93 12.74
CA ASN A 284 -7.95 -6.52 13.78
C ASN A 284 -6.61 -7.28 13.71
N THR A 285 -6.12 -7.54 12.49
CA THR A 285 -4.85 -8.23 12.25
C THR A 285 -3.72 -7.27 11.86
N LYS A 286 -4.04 -5.99 11.62
CA LYS A 286 -3.03 -4.98 11.28
C LYS A 286 -2.01 -4.85 12.43
N PRO A 287 -0.70 -4.91 12.13
CA PRO A 287 0.33 -4.71 13.14
C PRO A 287 0.22 -3.29 13.72
N ASP A 288 0.49 -3.15 15.01
CA ASP A 288 0.60 -1.83 15.62
C ASP A 288 1.89 -1.16 15.12
N LEU A 289 1.76 -0.07 14.39
CA LEU A 289 2.89 0.57 13.74
C LEU A 289 3.68 1.42 14.73
N VAL A 290 4.98 1.49 14.51
CA VAL A 290 5.83 2.39 15.29
C VAL A 290 5.50 3.82 14.92
N LYS A 291 5.19 4.63 15.93
CA LYS A 291 4.81 6.03 15.76
C LYS A 291 5.98 6.98 16.02
N ARG A 292 6.81 6.66 17.03
CA ARG A 292 7.93 7.51 17.45
C ARG A 292 9.00 6.68 18.13
N ILE A 293 10.26 6.98 17.84
CA ILE A 293 11.43 6.42 18.52
C ILE A 293 12.26 7.56 19.09
N GLU A 294 12.57 7.50 20.38
CA GLU A 294 13.51 8.39 21.05
C GLU A 294 14.73 7.61 21.50
N ILE A 295 15.91 8.11 21.13
CA ILE A 295 17.20 7.51 21.45
C ILE A 295 17.97 8.56 22.25
N LYS A 296 18.54 8.15 23.37
CA LYS A 296 19.43 8.96 24.20
C LYS A 296 20.70 8.18 24.44
N TYR A 297 21.82 8.82 24.20
CA TYR A 297 23.16 8.31 24.44
C TYR A 297 23.88 9.25 25.40
N HIS A 298 24.59 8.67 26.36
CA HIS A 298 25.35 9.40 27.35
C HIS A 298 26.73 8.78 27.50
N ARG A 299 27.78 9.59 27.32
CA ARG A 299 29.16 9.19 27.57
C ARG A 299 29.80 10.12 28.57
N ILE A 300 30.37 9.54 29.61
CA ILE A 300 31.21 10.24 30.58
C ILE A 300 32.64 9.73 30.41
N THR A 301 33.60 10.62 30.15
CA THR A 301 35.03 10.30 30.12
C THR A 301 35.78 11.12 31.15
N LYS A 302 36.58 10.48 32.01
CA LYS A 302 37.46 11.11 33.00
C LYS A 302 38.86 11.22 32.44
N ILE A 303 39.30 12.45 32.20
CA ILE A 303 40.60 12.75 31.60
C ILE A 303 41.52 13.24 32.71
N LYS A 304 42.67 12.58 32.90
CA LYS A 304 43.70 13.06 33.82
C LYS A 304 44.56 14.11 33.12
N PRO A 305 44.48 15.40 33.50
CA PRO A 305 45.30 16.43 32.88
C PRO A 305 46.76 16.30 33.33
N LYS A 306 47.69 16.83 32.53
CA LYS A 306 49.13 16.85 32.86
C LYS A 306 49.45 17.67 34.11
N VAL A 307 48.58 18.62 34.46
CA VAL A 307 48.66 19.43 35.68
C VAL A 307 47.30 19.32 36.38
N PRO A 308 47.24 19.05 37.70
CA PRO A 308 45.99 18.96 38.45
C PRO A 308 45.15 20.24 38.30
N ILE A 309 43.84 20.10 38.19
CA ILE A 309 42.91 21.24 38.07
C ILE A 309 42.82 21.99 39.41
N SER A 310 42.86 21.25 40.52
CA SER A 310 42.99 21.77 41.88
C SER A 310 43.54 20.68 42.83
N GLU A 311 43.75 21.01 44.11
CA GLU A 311 44.14 20.03 45.15
C GLU A 311 43.09 18.92 45.36
N THR A 312 41.85 19.14 44.94
CA THR A 312 40.71 18.22 45.16
C THR A 312 40.13 17.63 43.87
N ILE A 313 40.49 18.15 42.70
CA ILE A 313 39.99 17.69 41.39
C ILE A 313 41.15 17.11 40.58
N GLU A 314 41.24 15.78 40.60
CA GLU A 314 42.29 15.03 39.90
C GLU A 314 41.98 14.81 38.40
N TYR A 315 40.70 14.75 38.02
CA TYR A 315 40.26 14.48 36.65
C TYR A 315 39.35 15.59 36.11
N ALA A 316 39.51 15.94 34.84
CA ALA A 316 38.48 16.63 34.07
C ALA A 316 37.39 15.63 33.68
N VAL A 317 36.12 16.01 33.77
CA VAL A 317 35.00 15.21 33.28
C VAL A 317 34.54 15.76 31.95
N TRP A 318 34.61 14.93 30.92
CA TRP A 318 33.99 15.19 29.63
C TRP A 318 32.63 14.52 29.58
N ASP A 319 31.58 15.32 29.65
CA ASP A 319 30.19 14.89 29.63
C ASP A 319 29.61 15.14 28.23
N TYR A 320 29.40 14.05 27.48
CA TYR A 320 28.85 14.07 26.14
C TYR A 320 27.47 13.43 26.15
N THR A 321 26.47 14.16 25.66
CA THR A 321 25.11 13.60 25.46
C THR A 321 24.70 13.76 24.02
N GLU A 322 23.95 12.80 23.52
CA GLU A 322 23.41 12.80 22.18
C GLU A 322 21.99 12.24 22.22
N SER A 323 21.08 12.84 21.47
CA SER A 323 19.71 12.35 21.37
C SER A 323 19.21 12.42 19.95
N MET A 324 18.39 11.44 19.58
CA MET A 324 17.71 11.40 18.31
C MET A 324 16.22 11.11 18.55
N VAL A 325 15.35 11.89 17.91
CA VAL A 325 13.90 11.70 17.95
C VAL A 325 13.44 11.52 16.52
N ILE A 326 12.88 10.36 16.21
CA ILE A 326 12.26 10.02 14.93
C ILE A 326 10.76 10.01 15.18
N ASP A 327 10.02 10.93 14.57
CA ASP A 327 8.62 11.21 14.88
C ASP A 327 7.78 11.28 13.60
N GLY A 328 6.87 10.30 13.46
CA GLY A 328 5.98 10.19 12.30
C GLY A 328 4.80 11.18 12.31
N ASP A 329 4.39 11.74 13.45
CA ASP A 329 3.31 12.76 13.48
C ASP A 329 3.79 14.07 12.87
N SER A 330 5.03 14.44 13.20
CA SER A 330 5.67 15.67 12.72
C SER A 330 6.40 15.52 11.38
N ASP A 331 6.59 14.27 10.93
CA ASP A 331 7.47 13.88 9.83
C ASP A 331 8.89 14.44 10.00
N THR A 332 9.45 14.30 11.21
CA THR A 332 10.77 14.81 11.52
C THR A 332 11.73 13.82 12.17
N ILE A 333 13.02 14.01 11.88
CA ILE A 333 14.13 13.46 12.66
C ILE A 333 14.88 14.64 13.29
N GLU A 334 14.87 14.73 14.61
CA GLU A 334 15.66 15.69 15.36
C GLU A 334 16.88 15.00 15.97
N HIS A 335 18.07 15.50 15.68
CA HIS A 335 19.34 15.00 16.19
C HIS A 335 20.09 16.10 16.93
N ILE A 336 20.35 15.88 18.21
CA ILE A 336 20.99 16.84 19.11
C ILE A 336 22.25 16.22 19.70
N GLN A 337 23.37 16.93 19.60
CA GLN A 337 24.65 16.55 20.20
C GLN A 337 25.09 17.67 21.15
N ASN A 338 25.38 17.34 22.40
CA ASN A 338 25.96 18.24 23.39
C ASN A 338 27.40 17.83 23.66
N ILE A 339 28.34 18.72 23.30
CA ILE A 339 29.78 18.45 23.26
C ILE A 339 30.44 19.26 24.38
N GLY A 340 30.39 18.74 25.61
CA GLY A 340 30.89 19.44 26.78
C GLY A 340 30.12 20.74 27.08
N THR A 341 30.74 21.65 27.83
CA THR A 341 30.05 22.85 28.32
C THR A 341 29.93 23.93 27.24
N GLY A 342 28.70 24.30 26.91
CA GLY A 342 28.38 25.44 26.04
C GLY A 342 28.46 25.18 24.54
N CYS A 343 28.67 23.92 24.11
CA CYS A 343 28.59 23.53 22.70
C CYS A 343 27.45 22.54 22.49
N SER A 344 26.47 22.94 21.69
CA SER A 344 25.40 22.07 21.22
C SER A 344 25.25 22.19 19.70
N VAL A 345 24.93 21.08 19.06
CA VAL A 345 24.64 21.00 17.63
C VAL A 345 23.28 20.35 17.49
N THR A 346 22.35 21.03 16.82
CA THR A 346 21.01 20.53 16.53
C THR A 346 20.82 20.45 15.03
N ARG A 347 20.30 19.31 14.56
CA ARG A 347 19.89 19.08 13.17
C ARG A 347 18.44 18.62 13.17
N THR A 348 17.63 19.18 12.30
CA THR A 348 16.23 18.78 12.13
C THR A 348 16.00 18.48 10.66
N TYR A 349 15.62 17.23 10.37
CA TYR A 349 15.22 16.79 9.05
C TYR A 349 13.69 16.76 9.06
N LYS A 350 13.06 17.46 8.12
CA LYS A 350 11.62 17.39 7.88
C LYS A 350 11.41 16.88 6.47
N VAL A 351 10.87 15.68 6.37
CA VAL A 351 10.70 14.97 5.09
C VAL A 351 9.28 14.47 5.06
N GLU A 352 8.42 15.18 4.32
CA GLU A 352 7.02 14.83 4.14
C GLU A 352 6.89 13.38 3.68
N ASP A 353 6.12 12.60 4.44
CA ASP A 353 5.89 11.15 4.32
C ASP A 353 7.13 10.24 4.42
N GLY A 354 8.35 10.75 4.23
CA GLY A 354 9.57 9.95 4.31
C GLY A 354 9.87 9.41 5.70
N VAL A 355 9.59 10.17 6.76
CA VAL A 355 9.83 9.70 8.14
C VAL A 355 8.77 8.67 8.55
N LYS A 356 7.50 8.86 8.18
CA LYS A 356 6.47 7.83 8.34
C LYS A 356 6.87 6.53 7.64
N SER A 357 7.28 6.57 6.37
CA SER A 357 7.70 5.38 5.64
C SER A 357 8.89 4.67 6.31
N LEU A 358 9.83 5.42 6.88
CA LEU A 358 10.94 4.85 7.66
C LEU A 358 10.45 4.07 8.90
N LEU A 359 9.39 4.54 9.55
CA LEU A 359 8.82 3.91 10.74
C LEU A 359 7.85 2.76 10.43
N GLU A 360 7.09 2.85 9.33
CA GLU A 360 6.12 1.83 8.90
C GLU A 360 6.79 0.49 8.55
N GLY A 361 8.05 0.50 8.13
CA GLY A 361 8.84 -0.71 7.88
C GLY A 361 9.26 -1.49 9.13
N LEU A 362 9.00 -0.95 10.33
CA LEU A 362 9.42 -1.57 11.59
C LEU A 362 8.31 -2.42 12.20
N ASP A 363 8.56 -3.71 12.39
CA ASP A 363 7.66 -4.60 13.12
C ASP A 363 7.85 -4.44 14.63
N VAL A 364 6.86 -3.84 15.30
CA VAL A 364 6.88 -3.57 16.75
C VAL A 364 7.09 -4.83 17.60
N ASN A 365 6.63 -6.00 17.14
CA ASN A 365 6.68 -7.23 17.93
C ASN A 365 8.10 -7.78 18.03
N THR A 366 8.91 -7.52 17.00
CA THR A 366 10.27 -8.04 16.88
C THR A 366 11.33 -6.96 17.11
N LEU A 367 11.02 -5.69 16.83
CA LEU A 367 11.93 -4.55 17.01
C LEU A 367 12.47 -4.47 18.43
N PHE A 368 13.80 -4.56 18.58
CA PHE A 368 14.52 -4.59 19.85
C PHE A 368 14.03 -5.71 20.79
N GLY A 369 13.68 -6.86 20.24
CA GLY A 369 13.10 -8.00 20.98
C GLY A 369 14.07 -8.69 21.94
N HIS A 370 15.38 -8.67 21.64
CA HIS A 370 16.39 -9.41 22.38
C HIS A 370 17.69 -8.61 22.55
N ILE A 371 18.32 -8.76 23.73
CA ILE A 371 19.63 -8.21 24.07
C ILE A 371 20.44 -9.36 24.67
N GLU A 372 21.59 -9.71 24.07
CA GLU A 372 22.47 -10.80 24.55
C GLU A 372 22.94 -10.56 26.00
N GLY A 373 23.31 -9.32 26.31
CA GLY A 373 23.83 -8.92 27.61
C GLY A 373 25.34 -9.20 27.77
N ASN A 374 25.97 -8.40 28.64
CA ASN A 374 27.36 -8.59 29.00
C ASN A 374 27.53 -9.69 30.07
N PRO A 375 28.64 -10.45 30.07
CA PRO A 375 28.94 -11.42 31.12
C PRO A 375 29.20 -10.72 32.46
N GLU A 376 29.06 -11.45 33.58
CA GLU A 376 29.21 -10.87 34.93
C GLU A 376 30.63 -10.35 35.24
N ASP A 377 31.66 -10.92 34.62
CA ASP A 377 33.06 -10.60 34.85
C ASP A 377 33.62 -9.54 33.88
N VAL A 378 32.74 -8.76 33.24
CA VAL A 378 33.15 -7.70 32.32
C VAL A 378 34.03 -6.67 33.03
N PHE A 379 35.13 -6.30 32.39
CA PHE A 379 35.98 -5.22 32.89
C PHE A 379 35.27 -3.88 32.68
N VAL A 380 35.00 -3.17 33.78
CA VAL A 380 34.43 -1.81 33.75
C VAL A 380 35.57 -0.80 33.85
N ASP A 381 35.78 -0.01 32.81
CA ASP A 381 36.74 1.09 32.83
C ASP A 381 36.25 2.19 33.81
N PRO A 382 36.95 2.46 34.92
CA PRO A 382 36.54 3.51 35.87
C PRO A 382 36.63 4.93 35.28
N LEU A 383 37.29 5.09 34.12
CA LEU A 383 37.50 6.36 33.43
C LEU A 383 36.50 6.61 32.30
N GLU A 384 35.71 5.63 31.87
CA GLU A 384 34.74 5.82 30.79
C GLU A 384 33.44 5.04 31.02
N SER A 385 32.31 5.70 30.85
CA SER A 385 30.99 5.05 30.74
C SER A 385 30.32 5.47 29.44
N LYS A 386 29.55 4.55 28.85
CA LYS A 386 28.76 4.76 27.64
C LYS A 386 27.43 4.04 27.82
N ASP A 387 26.37 4.81 27.95
CA ASP A 387 25.05 4.31 28.30
C ASP A 387 24.03 4.82 27.28
N TYR A 388 22.93 4.09 27.12
CA TYR A 388 21.84 4.51 26.26
C TYR A 388 20.47 4.24 26.88
N SER A 389 19.47 4.96 26.37
CA SER A 389 18.05 4.69 26.57
C SER A 389 17.33 4.84 25.24
N ILE A 390 16.51 3.85 24.88
CA ILE A 390 15.62 3.93 23.72
C ILE A 390 14.19 3.80 24.22
N GLN A 391 13.30 4.62 23.68
CA GLN A 391 11.87 4.58 23.90
C GLN A 391 11.16 4.50 22.56
N VAL A 392 10.36 3.45 22.38
CA VAL A 392 9.48 3.25 21.23
C VAL A 392 8.05 3.51 21.68
N LEU A 393 7.32 4.32 20.92
CA LEU A 393 5.91 4.60 21.08
C LEU A 393 5.18 4.12 19.83
N THR A 394 4.09 3.38 20.01
CA THR A 394 3.28 2.85 18.92
C THR A 394 2.07 3.74 18.63
N GLN A 395 1.34 3.47 17.53
CA GLN A 395 0.12 4.19 17.20
C GLN A 395 -0.98 3.93 18.24
N LYS A 396 -1.11 2.69 18.74
CA LYS A 396 -2.07 2.36 19.82
C LYS A 396 -1.64 2.86 21.20
N GLY A 397 -0.50 3.55 21.30
CA GLY A 397 -0.02 4.21 22.52
C GLY A 397 0.78 3.30 23.46
N GLU A 398 1.15 2.11 23.01
CA GLU A 398 2.04 1.23 23.75
C GLU A 398 3.45 1.81 23.81
N LYS A 399 4.13 1.57 24.93
CA LYS A 399 5.47 2.11 25.19
C LYS A 399 6.44 0.98 25.53
N LYS A 400 7.49 0.87 24.72
CA LYS A 400 8.63 -0.01 25.00
C LYS A 400 9.82 0.85 25.38
N ILE A 401 10.42 0.60 26.56
CA ILE A 401 11.60 1.31 27.04
C ILE A 401 12.69 0.30 27.29
N LEU A 402 13.88 0.56 26.74
CA LEU A 402 15.08 -0.23 26.95
C LEU A 402 16.26 0.68 27.30
N GLN A 403 17.16 0.16 28.11
CA GLN A 403 18.34 0.85 28.61
C GLN A 403 19.48 -0.16 28.75
N GLY A 404 20.70 0.30 28.54
CA GLY A 404 21.87 -0.55 28.64
C GLY A 404 23.17 0.20 28.39
N THR A 405 24.25 -0.56 28.35
CA THR A 405 25.57 -0.06 27.96
C THR A 405 25.67 -0.01 26.44
N TYR A 406 26.27 1.04 25.90
CA TYR A 406 26.40 1.22 24.45
C TYR A 406 27.63 0.47 23.93
N ASP A 407 27.49 -0.85 23.86
CA ASP A 407 28.45 -1.81 23.32
C ASP A 407 27.70 -2.94 22.61
N LYS A 408 28.44 -3.78 21.88
CA LYS A 408 27.87 -4.82 21.01
C LYS A 408 26.90 -5.77 21.74
N LYS A 409 27.15 -6.10 23.01
CA LYS A 409 26.32 -7.04 23.77
C LYS A 409 25.27 -6.34 24.63
N GLY A 410 25.47 -5.06 24.95
CA GLY A 410 24.48 -4.23 25.64
C GLY A 410 23.38 -3.68 24.75
N LEU A 411 23.60 -3.66 23.42
CA LEU A 411 22.63 -3.22 22.41
C LEU A 411 21.71 -4.37 21.96
N PRO A 412 20.50 -4.06 21.47
CA PRO A 412 19.64 -5.04 20.81
C PRO A 412 20.31 -5.68 19.59
N ASP A 413 19.97 -6.93 19.31
CA ASP A 413 20.58 -7.70 18.21
C ASP A 413 20.39 -7.03 16.83
N ASP A 414 19.22 -6.40 16.64
CA ASP A 414 18.77 -5.69 15.44
C ASP A 414 19.17 -4.21 15.41
N TRP A 415 19.91 -3.72 16.41
CA TRP A 415 20.30 -2.30 16.50
C TRP A 415 21.08 -1.81 15.27
N ALA A 416 22.00 -2.64 14.75
CA ALA A 416 22.83 -2.28 13.61
C ALA A 416 21.99 -2.05 12.34
N GLU A 417 21.07 -2.97 12.04
CA GLU A 417 20.17 -2.86 10.89
C GLU A 417 19.28 -1.61 10.98
N PHE A 418 18.73 -1.36 12.17
CA PHE A 418 17.92 -0.16 12.42
C PHE A 418 18.72 1.13 12.22
N ILE A 419 19.90 1.26 12.85
CA ILE A 419 20.66 2.52 12.78
C ILE A 419 21.28 2.73 11.40
N ASP A 420 21.62 1.66 10.66
CA ASP A 420 22.08 1.74 9.28
C ASP A 420 20.96 2.28 8.37
N SER A 421 19.72 1.83 8.55
CA SER A 421 18.56 2.37 7.82
C SER A 421 18.36 3.87 8.08
N VAL A 422 18.49 4.30 9.34
CA VAL A 422 18.45 5.73 9.71
C VAL A 422 19.63 6.48 9.09
N PHE A 423 20.83 5.91 9.10
CA PHE A 423 22.01 6.51 8.52
C PHE A 423 21.87 6.72 7.00
N GLU A 424 21.39 5.73 6.27
CA GLU A 424 21.10 5.83 4.84
C GLU A 424 20.08 6.94 4.56
N PHE A 425 19.00 6.99 5.33
CA PHE A 425 17.98 8.03 5.23
C PHE A 425 18.58 9.44 5.41
N LEU A 426 19.42 9.64 6.43
CA LEU A 426 20.02 10.95 6.72
C LEU A 426 21.08 11.34 5.69
N THR A 427 21.90 10.37 5.25
CA THR A 427 23.01 10.64 4.31
C THR A 427 22.54 10.92 2.89
N PHE A 428 21.36 10.43 2.49
CA PHE A 428 20.73 10.79 1.23
C PHE A 428 20.62 12.31 1.02
N TYR A 429 20.31 13.07 2.09
CA TYR A 429 20.22 14.53 2.03
C TYR A 429 21.58 15.25 2.20
N GLY A 430 22.55 14.58 2.83
CA GLY A 430 23.91 15.08 3.00
C GLY A 430 24.00 16.44 3.72
N TRP A 431 25.04 17.21 3.36
CA TRP A 431 25.34 18.51 3.98
C TRP A 431 24.91 19.71 3.12
N GLY A 432 24.19 19.46 2.02
CA GLY A 432 23.75 20.46 1.06
C GLY A 432 24.85 21.05 0.17
N GLU A 433 24.44 21.91 -0.77
CA GLU A 433 25.34 22.45 -1.81
C GLU A 433 26.21 23.61 -1.34
N ILE A 434 25.79 24.36 -0.32
CA ILE A 434 26.47 25.60 0.15
C ILE A 434 27.92 25.31 0.56
N MET A 435 28.17 24.16 1.16
CA MET A 435 29.50 23.73 1.60
C MET A 435 30.23 22.90 0.55
N ASN A 436 29.60 22.62 -0.60
CA ASN A 436 30.18 21.77 -1.63
C ASN A 436 31.02 22.60 -2.62
N PRO A 437 32.37 22.46 -2.62
CA PRO A 437 33.23 23.22 -3.53
C PRO A 437 32.94 22.97 -5.00
N SER A 438 32.39 21.80 -5.35
CA SER A 438 32.01 21.52 -6.74
C SER A 438 30.81 22.33 -7.19
N VAL A 439 30.06 22.97 -6.29
CA VAL A 439 28.91 23.84 -6.62
C VAL A 439 29.31 25.32 -6.54
N TYR A 440 29.76 25.80 -5.37
CA TYR A 440 30.10 27.24 -5.24
C TYR A 440 31.40 27.62 -5.96
N GLY A 441 32.27 26.64 -6.24
CA GLY A 441 33.48 26.82 -7.04
C GLY A 441 33.22 26.86 -8.55
N LYS A 442 31.99 26.55 -9.02
CA LYS A 442 31.67 26.63 -10.45
C LYS A 442 31.73 28.08 -10.92
N VAL A 443 32.59 28.33 -11.89
CA VAL A 443 32.64 29.60 -12.61
C VAL A 443 31.40 29.69 -13.50
N ARG A 444 30.72 30.84 -13.53
CA ARG A 444 29.64 31.05 -14.51
C ARG A 444 30.26 31.35 -15.86
N ARG A 445 30.04 30.49 -16.85
CA ARG A 445 30.51 30.70 -18.22
C ARG A 445 29.71 31.80 -18.91
N THR A 446 30.35 32.52 -19.81
CA THR A 446 29.71 33.41 -20.77
C THR A 446 29.43 32.66 -22.07
N SER A 447 28.60 33.22 -22.96
CA SER A 447 28.38 32.65 -24.30
C SER A 447 29.63 32.65 -25.19
N ARG A 448 30.72 33.28 -24.74
CA ARG A 448 32.02 33.34 -25.44
C ARG A 448 33.06 32.40 -24.83
N ASP A 449 32.75 31.75 -23.72
CA ASP A 449 33.69 30.86 -23.06
C ASP A 449 33.60 29.44 -23.67
N VAL A 450 34.76 28.86 -23.90
CA VAL A 450 34.94 27.49 -24.38
C VAL A 450 35.03 26.54 -23.20
N ILE A 451 34.34 25.41 -23.28
CA ILE A 451 34.31 24.40 -22.23
C ILE A 451 35.47 23.42 -22.47
N TYR A 452 36.37 23.32 -21.51
CA TYR A 452 37.47 22.36 -21.52
C TYR A 452 37.27 21.33 -20.40
N CYS A 453 37.17 20.08 -20.80
CA CYS A 453 37.10 18.93 -19.91
C CYS A 453 38.45 18.23 -19.86
N SER A 454 38.99 18.05 -18.65
CA SER A 454 40.14 17.20 -18.41
C SER A 454 39.63 15.78 -18.15
N VAL A 455 40.10 14.80 -18.94
CA VAL A 455 39.65 13.41 -18.87
C VAL A 455 40.82 12.48 -18.57
N ILE A 456 40.56 11.38 -17.86
CA ILE A 456 41.52 10.30 -17.63
C ILE A 456 41.02 9.03 -18.30
N PHE A 457 41.96 8.27 -18.86
CA PHE A 457 41.73 6.93 -19.40
C PHE A 457 41.94 5.91 -18.28
N GLU A 458 41.25 4.76 -18.32
CA GLU A 458 41.25 3.76 -17.23
C GLU A 458 42.66 3.33 -16.76
N GLU A 459 43.61 3.20 -17.68
CA GLU A 459 44.99 2.80 -17.37
C GLU A 459 45.98 3.99 -17.26
N GLY A 460 45.49 5.23 -17.32
CA GLY A 460 46.31 6.43 -17.45
C GLY A 460 46.38 7.28 -16.18
N TYR A 461 47.60 7.61 -15.72
CA TYR A 461 47.81 8.60 -14.64
C TYR A 461 47.82 10.07 -15.13
N LYS A 462 47.73 10.29 -16.45
CA LYS A 462 47.75 11.63 -17.06
C LYS A 462 46.35 11.99 -17.54
N SER A 463 45.95 13.23 -17.26
CA SER A 463 44.74 13.79 -17.83
C SER A 463 45.01 14.51 -19.16
N TYR A 464 44.00 14.51 -20.02
CA TYR A 464 44.04 15.14 -21.34
C TYR A 464 42.87 16.10 -21.50
N TYR A 465 43.08 17.21 -22.19
CA TYR A 465 42.05 18.21 -22.43
C TYR A 465 41.26 17.88 -23.70
N TYR A 466 39.94 17.94 -23.60
CA TYR A 466 38.98 17.89 -24.70
C TYR A 466 38.05 19.10 -24.62
N ILE A 467 37.56 19.55 -25.76
CA ILE A 467 36.51 20.58 -25.83
C ILE A 467 35.15 19.90 -25.69
N ALA A 468 34.26 20.48 -24.89
CA ALA A 468 32.88 20.04 -24.79
C ALA A 468 31.95 21.07 -25.41
N ASP A 469 31.00 20.62 -26.22
CA ASP A 469 29.89 21.46 -26.70
C ASP A 469 28.65 21.33 -25.80
N ASP A 470 28.60 20.27 -25.00
CA ASP A 470 27.55 19.98 -24.02
C ASP A 470 27.97 20.44 -22.61
N ASP A 471 27.26 21.44 -22.10
CA ASP A 471 27.50 22.01 -20.77
C ASP A 471 26.90 21.16 -19.63
N SER A 472 26.15 20.10 -19.94
CA SER A 472 25.63 19.16 -18.93
C SER A 472 26.68 18.16 -18.45
N ILE A 473 27.82 18.06 -19.14
CA ILE A 473 28.95 17.22 -18.72
C ILE A 473 29.56 17.82 -17.46
N GLU A 474 29.78 16.99 -16.44
CA GLU A 474 30.33 17.35 -15.14
C GLU A 474 31.50 16.43 -14.74
N ALA A 475 32.33 16.88 -13.81
CA ALA A 475 33.39 16.03 -13.27
C ALA A 475 32.78 14.80 -12.56
N GLY A 476 33.25 13.61 -12.90
CA GLY A 476 32.69 12.33 -12.47
C GLY A 476 32.00 11.57 -13.60
N ASP A 477 31.51 12.27 -14.63
CA ASP A 477 30.82 11.66 -15.77
C ASP A 477 31.78 10.83 -16.64
N PHE A 478 31.22 9.82 -17.29
CA PHE A 478 31.88 9.10 -18.37
C PHE A 478 31.41 9.64 -19.72
N VAL A 479 32.37 9.83 -20.63
CA VAL A 479 32.15 10.45 -21.93
C VAL A 479 32.87 9.68 -23.02
N LEU A 480 32.32 9.70 -24.23
CA LEU A 480 32.92 9.10 -25.40
C LEU A 480 33.80 10.12 -26.12
N VAL A 481 35.08 9.79 -26.33
CA VAL A 481 36.05 10.69 -26.97
C VAL A 481 36.82 10.00 -28.09
N PRO A 482 37.26 10.75 -29.12
CA PRO A 482 38.12 10.21 -30.17
C PRO A 482 39.58 10.17 -29.72
N ALA A 483 40.17 8.98 -29.60
CA ALA A 483 41.56 8.76 -29.23
C ALA A 483 42.43 8.39 -30.44
N GLY A 484 43.75 8.53 -30.32
CA GLY A 484 44.70 8.14 -31.38
C GLY A 484 44.67 9.02 -32.65
N ALA A 485 45.47 8.66 -33.65
CA ALA A 485 45.50 9.34 -34.95
C ALA A 485 44.35 8.90 -35.88
N ASP A 486 43.80 7.72 -35.61
CA ASP A 486 42.68 7.06 -36.29
C ASP A 486 41.30 7.50 -35.74
N ASN A 487 41.26 8.26 -34.64
CA ASN A 487 40.04 8.72 -33.98
C ASN A 487 39.10 7.57 -33.57
N HIS A 488 39.65 6.45 -33.10
CA HIS A 488 38.82 5.41 -32.51
C HIS A 488 38.17 5.93 -31.22
N GLU A 489 36.93 5.51 -30.98
CA GLU A 489 36.12 5.99 -29.85
C GLU A 489 36.50 5.24 -28.57
N VAL A 490 36.67 5.98 -27.48
CA VAL A 490 37.05 5.42 -26.17
C VAL A 490 36.23 6.10 -25.07
N ILE A 491 35.77 5.31 -24.11
CA ILE A 491 35.10 5.80 -22.91
C ILE A 491 36.16 6.29 -21.91
N VAL A 492 36.00 7.52 -21.43
CA VAL A 492 36.93 8.14 -20.48
C VAL A 492 36.15 8.84 -19.37
N LYS A 493 36.78 9.00 -18.21
CA LYS A 493 36.18 9.70 -17.07
C LYS A 493 36.60 11.15 -17.04
N VAL A 494 35.64 12.07 -16.94
CA VAL A 494 35.89 13.49 -16.73
C VAL A 494 36.34 13.71 -15.28
N VAL A 495 37.50 14.34 -15.08
CA VAL A 495 38.04 14.64 -13.75
C VAL A 495 37.96 16.12 -13.40
N LYS A 496 37.84 16.99 -14.41
CA LYS A 496 37.75 18.44 -14.22
C LYS A 496 37.05 19.09 -15.40
N LYS A 497 36.26 20.11 -15.12
CA LYS A 497 35.64 20.99 -16.12
C LYS A 497 36.02 22.43 -15.83
N GLU A 498 36.40 23.15 -16.87
CA GLU A 498 36.86 24.53 -16.79
C GLU A 498 36.30 25.34 -17.97
N TYR A 499 36.09 26.64 -17.74
CA TYR A 499 35.66 27.58 -18.77
C TYR A 499 36.80 28.56 -19.05
N PHE A 500 37.10 28.75 -20.33
CA PHE A 500 38.15 29.68 -20.77
C PHE A 500 37.60 30.62 -21.85
N PRO A 501 37.94 31.92 -21.84
CA PRO A 501 37.68 32.76 -23.00
C PRO A 501 38.46 32.23 -24.21
N GLU A 502 37.97 32.45 -25.43
CA GLU A 502 38.59 31.92 -26.67
C GLU A 502 40.09 32.22 -26.80
N ASP A 503 40.57 33.36 -26.30
CA ASP A 503 41.97 33.78 -26.33
C ASP A 503 42.81 33.29 -25.14
N GLY A 504 42.18 32.66 -24.14
CA GLY A 504 42.79 32.16 -22.91
C GLY A 504 42.76 30.64 -22.76
N VAL A 505 42.43 29.90 -23.82
CA VAL A 505 42.33 28.44 -23.79
C VAL A 505 43.67 27.75 -23.50
N PRO A 506 43.69 26.63 -22.75
CA PRO A 506 44.92 25.94 -22.37
C PRO A 506 45.61 25.24 -23.55
N LEU A 507 44.85 24.93 -24.60
CA LEU A 507 45.33 24.35 -25.85
C LEU A 507 44.64 25.03 -27.05
N PRO A 508 45.27 25.11 -28.22
CA PRO A 508 44.64 25.70 -29.41
C PRO A 508 43.39 24.94 -29.85
N LEU A 509 42.31 25.67 -30.16
CA LEU A 509 41.01 25.10 -30.54
C LEU A 509 41.09 24.16 -31.75
N ASP A 510 41.95 24.46 -32.72
CA ASP A 510 42.17 23.65 -33.93
C ASP A 510 42.91 22.34 -33.68
N LYS A 511 43.55 22.20 -32.51
CA LYS A 511 44.36 21.03 -32.13
C LYS A 511 43.73 20.19 -31.04
N THR A 512 42.76 20.73 -30.32
CA THR A 512 42.05 20.02 -29.26
C THR A 512 40.86 19.28 -29.85
N LYS A 513 40.74 17.99 -29.53
CA LYS A 513 39.60 17.17 -29.98
C LYS A 513 38.35 17.49 -29.14
N HIS A 514 37.18 17.24 -29.72
CA HIS A 514 35.90 17.42 -29.05
C HIS A 514 35.43 16.11 -28.40
N ILE A 515 34.73 16.23 -27.27
CA ILE A 515 33.93 15.15 -26.70
C ILE A 515 32.77 14.88 -27.67
N ILE A 516 32.53 13.60 -27.99
CA ILE A 516 31.46 13.20 -28.90
C ILE A 516 30.12 13.34 -28.19
N ARG A 517 29.99 12.70 -27.02
CA ARG A 517 28.80 12.78 -26.15
C ARG A 517 29.09 12.23 -24.75
N LYS A 518 28.16 12.49 -23.83
CA LYS A 518 28.08 11.79 -22.54
C LYS A 518 27.62 10.34 -22.75
N CYS A 519 28.17 9.41 -21.97
CA CYS A 519 27.76 8.00 -22.02
C CYS A 519 26.37 7.80 -21.41
N THR A 520 25.65 6.82 -21.91
CA THR A 520 24.38 6.30 -21.38
C THR A 520 24.60 4.90 -20.82
N ASP A 521 23.62 4.38 -20.07
CA ASP A 521 23.73 3.05 -19.45
C ASP A 521 24.02 1.95 -20.50
N ASP A 522 23.42 2.03 -21.70
CA ASP A 522 23.66 1.13 -22.84
C ASP A 522 25.14 1.03 -23.28
N ASP A 523 25.95 2.07 -23.03
CA ASP A 523 27.37 2.07 -23.43
C ASP A 523 28.21 1.16 -22.53
N PHE A 524 27.82 0.97 -21.27
CA PHE A 524 28.50 0.09 -20.33
C PHE A 524 28.13 -1.38 -20.55
N ASP A 525 26.89 -1.65 -20.99
CA ASP A 525 26.43 -3.00 -21.35
C ASP A 525 27.12 -3.54 -22.61
N SER A 526 27.66 -2.67 -23.45
CA SER A 526 28.41 -3.04 -24.66
C SER A 526 29.88 -3.39 -24.41
N MET A 527 30.35 -3.28 -23.16
CA MET A 527 31.73 -3.57 -22.74
C MET A 527 31.90 -4.90 -22.00
N GLU A 528 30.81 -5.63 -21.72
CA GLU A 528 30.84 -7.06 -21.33
C GLU A 528 30.88 -7.97 -22.58
#